data_AF-A0A359LDZ3-F1
#
_entry.id   AF-A0A359LDZ3-F1
#
_cell.length_a   1.000
_cell.length_b   1.000
_cell.length_c   1.000
_cell.angle_alpha   90.00
_cell.angle_beta   90.00
_cell.angle_gamma   90.00
#
_symmetry.space_group_name_H-M   'P 1'
#
loop_
_entity.id
_entity.type
_entity.pdbx_description
1 polymer ?
#
loop_
_entity_poly.entity_id
_entity_poly.type
_entity_poly.pdbx_seq_one_letter_code
_entity_poly.pdbx_strand_id
1 'polypeptide(L)'
;MGNNDGNIVWVTVGAFIVFIAAFSLTWGPVVWVLLGEIFPLQVRGAAMSIATLALWIANFIVSFTFPILLSWSGISMAFIIYGVIGLTSLFYVRHYVVETKGRSLEEIEQDFRKIHIT
;
A
#
# COMPACT_ATOMS: atom_id res chain seq x y z
N MET A 1 37.50 3.20 15.71
CA MET A 1 36.36 2.57 15.01
C MET A 1 35.26 2.45 16.05
N GLY A 2 34.29 3.36 15.98
CA GLY A 2 33.59 3.87 17.16
C GLY A 2 32.29 3.14 17.46
N ASN A 3 32.00 3.01 18.75
CA ASN A 3 30.83 2.41 19.40
C ASN A 3 29.46 2.93 18.88
N ASN A 4 29.46 3.96 18.02
CA ASN A 4 28.29 4.56 17.40
C ASN A 4 27.70 3.69 16.28
N ASP A 5 28.52 2.88 15.59
CA ASP A 5 28.06 2.05 14.47
C ASP A 5 27.08 0.97 14.95
N GLY A 6 27.33 0.38 16.13
CA GLY A 6 26.43 -0.59 16.76
C GLY A 6 25.08 0.03 17.16
N ASN A 7 25.10 1.24 17.72
CA ASN A 7 23.88 1.94 18.12
C ASN A 7 23.00 2.30 16.90
N ILE A 8 23.60 2.75 15.81
CA ILE A 8 22.88 3.07 14.56
C ILE A 8 22.21 1.81 13.98
N VAL A 9 22.89 0.67 14.00
CA VAL A 9 22.32 -0.61 13.54
C VAL A 9 21.11 -1.01 14.37
N TRP A 10 21.20 -0.98 15.70
CA TRP A 10 20.06 -1.34 16.58
C TRP A 10 18.88 -0.39 16.44
N VAL A 11 19.13 0.91 16.31
CA VAL A 11 18.09 1.91 16.04
C VAL A 11 17.42 1.65 14.68
N THR A 12 18.21 1.36 13.65
CA THR A 12 17.68 1.07 12.31
C THR A 12 16.82 -0.20 12.32
N VAL A 13 17.30 -1.28 12.93
CA VAL A 13 16.54 -2.54 13.05
C VAL A 13 15.25 -2.32 13.84
N GLY A 14 15.32 -1.61 14.97
CA GLY A 14 14.13 -1.28 15.77
C GLY A 14 13.09 -0.50 14.97
N ALA A 15 13.52 0.51 14.21
CA ALA A 15 12.64 1.28 13.34
C ALA A 15 11.98 0.42 12.26
N PHE A 16 12.73 -0.49 11.62
CA PHE A 16 12.19 -1.43 10.63
C PHE A 16 11.15 -2.38 11.23
N ILE A 17 11.40 -2.91 12.43
CA ILE A 17 10.44 -3.81 13.11
C ILE A 17 9.13 -3.09 13.39
N VAL A 18 9.19 -1.88 13.95
CA VAL A 18 7.99 -1.06 14.24
C VAL A 18 7.24 -0.75 12.94
N PHE A 19 7.97 -0.40 11.88
CA PHE A 19 7.38 -0.15 10.57
C PHE A 19 6.66 -1.39 10.01
N ILE A 20 7.31 -2.56 10.02
CA ILE A 20 6.73 -3.82 9.52
C ILE A 20 5.52 -4.23 10.36
N ALA A 21 5.58 -4.09 11.69
CA ALA A 21 4.46 -4.39 12.58
C ALA A 21 3.25 -3.49 12.29
N ALA A 22 3.47 -2.18 12.17
CA ALA A 22 2.42 -1.22 11.82
C ALA A 22 1.82 -1.52 10.44
N PHE A 23 2.67 -1.82 9.44
CA PHE A 23 2.23 -2.17 8.09
C PHE A 23 1.39 -3.46 8.08
N SER A 24 1.82 -4.47 8.83
CA SER A 24 1.15 -5.78 8.91
C SER A 24 -0.21 -5.71 9.59
N LEU A 25 -0.42 -4.77 10.51
CA LEU A 25 -1.71 -4.56 11.17
C LEU A 25 -2.66 -3.67 10.38
N THR A 26 -2.14 -2.83 9.48
CA THR A 26 -2.92 -1.85 8.72
C THR A 26 -3.02 -2.28 7.26
N TRP A 27 -2.08 -1.86 6.44
CA TRP A 27 -2.10 -2.03 4.99
C TRP A 27 -2.18 -3.49 4.54
N GLY A 28 -1.50 -4.41 5.24
CA GLY A 28 -1.47 -5.83 4.88
C GLY A 28 -2.87 -6.44 4.73
N PRO A 29 -3.65 -6.60 5.82
CA PRO A 29 -4.98 -7.20 5.76
C PRO A 29 -6.05 -6.24 5.22
N VAL A 30 -5.96 -4.94 5.53
CA VAL A 30 -7.04 -3.99 5.21
C VAL A 30 -7.24 -3.83 3.71
N VAL A 31 -6.17 -3.79 2.91
CA VAL A 31 -6.29 -3.65 1.44
C VAL A 31 -7.07 -4.82 0.85
N TRP A 32 -6.79 -6.05 1.29
CA TRP A 32 -7.46 -7.23 0.74
C TRP A 32 -8.92 -7.33 1.18
N VAL A 33 -9.23 -6.91 2.41
CA VAL A 33 -10.61 -6.81 2.90
C VAL A 33 -11.37 -5.77 2.08
N LEU A 34 -10.82 -4.56 1.94
CA LEU A 34 -11.44 -3.46 1.20
C LEU A 34 -11.70 -3.83 -0.28
N LEU A 35 -10.73 -4.46 -0.96
CA LEU A 35 -10.94 -4.94 -2.33
C LEU A 35 -12.06 -5.99 -2.40
N GLY A 36 -12.15 -6.86 -1.40
CA GLY A 36 -13.25 -7.82 -1.28
C GLY A 36 -14.62 -7.17 -1.07
N GLU A 37 -14.68 -6.01 -0.41
CA GLU A 37 -15.91 -5.29 -0.09
C GLU A 37 -16.38 -4.37 -1.22
N ILE A 38 -15.45 -3.73 -1.94
CA ILE A 38 -15.78 -2.77 -3.01
C ILE A 38 -16.28 -3.49 -4.28
N PHE A 39 -15.79 -4.69 -4.58
CA PHE A 39 -16.15 -5.37 -5.82
C PHE A 39 -17.45 -6.20 -5.71
N PRO A 40 -18.38 -6.06 -6.68
CA PRO A 40 -19.62 -6.84 -6.72
C PRO A 40 -19.32 -8.34 -6.85
N LEU A 41 -20.16 -9.17 -6.23
CA LEU A 41 -19.95 -10.62 -6.13
C LEU A 41 -19.73 -11.29 -7.49
N GLN A 42 -20.41 -10.82 -8.54
CA GLN A 42 -20.37 -11.44 -9.88
C GLN A 42 -19.03 -11.24 -10.59
N VAL A 43 -18.31 -10.16 -10.30
CA VAL A 43 -17.03 -9.81 -10.98
C VAL A 43 -15.83 -9.82 -10.04
N ARG A 44 -16.05 -10.04 -8.73
CA ARG A 44 -15.00 -10.00 -7.70
C ARG A 44 -13.77 -10.81 -8.06
N GLY A 45 -13.93 -12.04 -8.56
CA GLY A 45 -12.81 -12.89 -8.95
C GLY A 45 -11.91 -12.26 -10.02
N ALA A 46 -12.51 -11.69 -11.08
CA ALA A 46 -11.78 -11.04 -12.15
C ALA A 46 -11.19 -9.68 -11.72
N ALA A 47 -11.93 -8.90 -10.92
CA ALA A 47 -11.45 -7.63 -10.40
C ALA A 47 -10.25 -7.82 -9.45
N MET A 48 -10.32 -8.83 -8.58
CA MET A 48 -9.23 -9.20 -7.66
C MET A 48 -7.98 -9.68 -8.40
N SER A 49 -8.13 -10.43 -9.50
CA SER A 49 -6.97 -10.88 -10.28
C SER A 49 -6.27 -9.73 -10.99
N ILE A 50 -7.02 -8.77 -11.56
CA ILE A 50 -6.47 -7.55 -12.16
C ILE A 50 -5.77 -6.70 -11.10
N ALA A 51 -6.39 -6.50 -9.94
CA ALA A 51 -5.79 -5.75 -8.83
C ALA A 51 -4.49 -6.40 -8.35
N THR A 52 -4.47 -7.74 -8.23
CA THR A 52 -3.28 -8.50 -7.86
C THR A 52 -2.18 -8.37 -8.91
N LEU A 53 -2.53 -8.45 -10.20
CA LEU A 53 -1.58 -8.26 -11.29
C LEU A 53 -0.97 -6.85 -11.28
N ALA A 54 -1.78 -5.82 -11.07
CA ALA A 54 -1.31 -4.45 -10.94
C ALA A 54 -0.36 -4.29 -9.74
N LEU A 55 -0.67 -4.91 -8.60
CA LEU A 55 0.21 -4.97 -7.43
C LEU A 55 1.55 -5.63 -7.76
N TRP A 56 1.54 -6.77 -8.45
CA TRP A 56 2.78 -7.46 -8.84
C TRP A 56 3.62 -6.64 -9.82
N ILE A 57 3.01 -5.94 -10.77
CA ILE A 57 3.71 -5.02 -11.67
C ILE A 57 4.35 -3.87 -10.88
N ALA A 58 3.62 -3.26 -9.94
CA ALA A 58 4.16 -2.21 -9.09
C ALA A 58 5.36 -2.73 -8.25
N ASN A 59 5.24 -3.92 -7.67
CA ASN A 59 6.33 -4.57 -6.94
C ASN A 59 7.54 -4.83 -7.84
N PHE A 60 7.33 -5.26 -9.09
CA PHE A 60 8.40 -5.44 -10.06
C PHE A 60 9.11 -4.12 -10.37
N ILE A 61 8.35 -3.04 -10.63
CA ILE A 61 8.90 -1.70 -10.90
C ILE A 61 9.74 -1.24 -9.71
N VAL A 62 9.23 -1.36 -8.47
CA VAL A 62 9.97 -0.96 -7.27
C VAL A 62 11.24 -1.81 -7.12
N SER A 63 11.13 -3.13 -7.26
CA SER A 63 12.28 -4.05 -7.12
C SER A 63 13.36 -3.80 -8.17
N PHE A 64 12.97 -3.43 -9.39
CA PHE A 64 13.90 -3.11 -10.47
C PHE A 64 14.53 -1.71 -10.31
N THR A 65 13.74 -0.72 -9.89
CA THR A 65 14.20 0.66 -9.74
C THR A 65 15.03 0.88 -8.48
N PHE A 66 14.81 0.10 -7.42
CA PHE A 66 15.49 0.27 -6.14
C PHE A 66 17.03 0.16 -6.24
N PRO A 67 17.62 -0.89 -6.85
CA PRO A 67 19.08 -0.97 -7.03
C PRO A 67 19.65 0.17 -7.89
N ILE A 68 18.90 0.60 -8.91
CA ILE A 68 19.31 1.70 -9.80
C ILE A 68 19.36 3.01 -9.00
N LEU A 69 18.30 3.34 -8.26
CA LEU A 69 18.28 4.51 -7.38
C LEU A 69 19.37 4.44 -6.31
N LEU A 70 19.59 3.27 -5.73
CA LEU A 70 20.60 3.06 -4.71
C LEU A 70 22.01 3.37 -5.24
N SER A 71 22.33 2.91 -6.45
CA SER A 71 23.64 3.15 -7.07
C SER A 71 23.88 4.62 -7.45
N TRP A 72 22.82 5.36 -7.81
CA TRP A 72 22.93 6.76 -8.23
C TRP A 72 22.88 7.77 -7.08
N SER A 73 22.02 7.52 -6.09
CA SER A 73 21.61 8.53 -5.10
C SER A 73 21.83 8.12 -3.64
N GLY A 74 22.27 6.88 -3.41
CA GLY A 74 22.46 6.33 -2.07
C GLY A 74 21.14 5.95 -1.37
N ILE A 75 21.26 5.24 -0.24
CA ILE A 75 20.13 4.71 0.53
C ILE A 75 19.16 5.81 0.95
N SER A 76 19.67 6.94 1.45
CA SER A 76 18.84 8.00 2.05
C SER A 76 17.89 8.63 1.05
N MET A 77 18.36 8.91 -0.17
CA MET A 77 17.53 9.54 -1.20
C MET A 77 16.50 8.56 -1.77
N ALA A 78 16.85 7.28 -1.91
CA ALA A 78 15.91 6.25 -2.31
C ALA A 78 14.73 6.14 -1.33
N PHE A 79 14.99 6.10 -0.02
CA PHE A 79 13.93 6.06 0.99
C PHE A 79 13.05 7.32 0.98
N ILE A 80 13.62 8.50 0.76
CA ILE A 80 12.84 9.74 0.66
C ILE A 80 11.90 9.69 -0.56
N ILE A 81 12.38 9.25 -1.71
CA ILE A 81 11.58 9.16 -2.94
C ILE A 81 10.40 8.20 -2.74
N TYR A 82 10.65 6.98 -2.23
CA TYR A 82 9.57 6.03 -1.94
C TYR A 82 8.65 6.52 -0.81
N GLY A 83 9.18 7.26 0.17
CA GLY A 83 8.38 7.90 1.22
C GLY A 83 7.41 8.94 0.67
N VAL A 84 7.85 9.78 -0.28
CA VAL A 84 6.99 10.75 -0.96
C VAL A 84 5.90 10.04 -1.78
N ILE A 85 6.26 8.98 -2.52
CA ILE A 85 5.29 8.15 -3.25
C ILE A 85 4.25 7.57 -2.27
N GLY A 86 4.69 7.05 -1.13
CA GLY A 86 3.79 6.55 -0.07
C GLY A 86 2.84 7.63 0.47
N LEU A 87 3.33 8.85 0.70
CA LEU A 87 2.50 9.98 1.14
C LEU A 87 1.45 10.37 0.08
N THR A 88 1.82 10.37 -1.21
CA THR A 88 0.86 10.63 -2.28
C THR A 88 -0.21 9.55 -2.37
N SER A 89 0.17 8.28 -2.16
CA SER A 89 -0.78 7.17 -2.07
C SER A 89 -1.74 7.32 -0.87
N LEU A 90 -1.23 7.74 0.30
CA LEU A 90 -2.06 8.01 1.47
C LEU A 90 -3.10 9.11 1.19
N PHE A 91 -2.70 10.19 0.51
CA PHE A 91 -3.62 11.27 0.13
C PHE A 91 -4.70 10.76 -0.83
N TYR A 92 -4.31 9.95 -1.81
CA TYR A 92 -5.24 9.34 -2.76
C TYR A 92 -6.27 8.44 -2.04
N VAL A 93 -5.81 7.54 -1.16
CA VAL A 93 -6.71 6.68 -0.39
C VAL A 93 -7.68 7.52 0.44
N ARG A 94 -7.19 8.54 1.14
CA ARG A 94 -8.03 9.38 2.01
C ARG A 94 -9.15 10.13 1.26
N HIS A 95 -8.92 10.53 0.01
CA HIS A 95 -9.90 11.33 -0.77
C HIS A 95 -10.80 10.49 -1.68
N TYR A 96 -10.26 9.40 -2.25
CA TYR A 96 -10.95 8.66 -3.31
C TYR A 96 -11.47 7.29 -2.86
N VAL A 97 -10.96 6.73 -1.77
CA VAL A 97 -11.46 5.45 -1.24
C VAL A 97 -12.62 5.72 -0.29
N VAL A 98 -13.77 5.15 -0.60
CA VAL A 98 -14.98 5.22 0.23
C VAL A 98 -14.82 4.26 1.40
N GLU A 99 -15.12 4.72 2.61
CA GLU A 99 -15.09 3.88 3.81
C GLU A 99 -16.22 2.83 3.75
N THR A 100 -15.84 1.55 3.73
CA THR A 100 -16.75 0.41 3.64
C THR A 100 -17.15 -0.14 5.02
N LYS A 101 -16.48 0.29 6.09
CA LYS A 101 -16.72 -0.20 7.45
C LYS A 101 -18.15 0.05 7.92
N GLY A 102 -18.83 -1.03 8.30
CA GLY A 102 -20.15 -0.99 8.93
C GLY A 102 -21.32 -0.82 7.96
N ARG A 103 -21.08 -0.94 6.66
CA ARG A 103 -22.12 -0.98 5.62
C ARG A 103 -22.35 -2.41 5.15
N SER A 104 -23.57 -2.75 4.74
CA SER A 104 -23.81 -4.04 4.11
C SER A 104 -23.20 -4.08 2.70
N LEU A 105 -22.86 -5.28 2.22
CA LEU A 105 -22.39 -5.46 0.85
C LEU A 105 -23.45 -4.98 -0.16
N GLU A 106 -24.73 -5.14 0.15
CA GLU A 106 -25.83 -4.66 -0.69
C GLU A 106 -25.90 -3.13 -0.75
N GLU A 107 -25.68 -2.42 0.37
CA GLU A 107 -25.66 -0.95 0.41
C GLU A 107 -24.51 -0.38 -0.42
N ILE A 108 -23.32 -0.99 -0.34
CA ILE A 108 -22.16 -0.61 -1.15
C ILE A 108 -22.46 -0.83 -2.64
N GLU A 109 -23.05 -1.98 -3.01
CA GLU A 109 -23.41 -2.26 -4.39
C GLU A 109 -24.48 -1.29 -4.93
N GLN A 110 -25.45 -0.89 -4.10
CA GLN A 110 -26.48 0.09 -4.48
C GLN A 110 -25.92 1.49 -4.69
N ASP A 111 -24.99 1.95 -3.86
CA ASP A 111 -24.32 3.25 -4.02
C ASP A 111 -23.50 3.29 -5.32
N PHE A 112 -22.72 2.24 -5.62
CA PHE A 112 -21.98 2.14 -6.88
C PHE A 112 -22.91 2.08 -8.10
N ARG A 113 -24.07 1.41 -7.99
CA ARG A 113 -25.06 1.32 -9.06
C ARG A 113 -25.79 2.64 -9.29
N LYS A 114 -26.03 3.45 -8.26
CA LYS A 114 -26.60 4.81 -8.38
C LYS A 114 -25.64 5.79 -9.06
N ILE A 115 -24.34 5.71 -8.75
CA ILE A 115 -23.30 6.55 -9.38
C ILE A 115 -23.21 6.30 -10.90
N HIS A 116 -23.51 5.08 -11.37
CA HIS A 116 -23.43 4.73 -12.79
C HIS A 116 -24.69 5.05 -13.61
N ILE A 117 -25.75 5.59 -12.99
CA ILE A 117 -27.05 5.90 -13.65
C ILE A 117 -27.35 7.43 -13.65
N THR A 118 -26.41 8.28 -13.21
CA THR A 118 -26.50 9.76 -13.36
C THR A 118 -25.45 10.24 -14.35
#